data_AF-A0A7C5NQ19-F1
#
_entry.id   AF-A0A7C5NQ19-F1
#
_cell.length_a   1.000
_cell.length_b   1.000
_cell.length_c   1.000
_cell.angle_alpha   90.00
_cell.angle_beta   90.00
_cell.angle_gamma   90.00
#
_symmetry.space_group_name_H-M   'P 1'
#
loop_
_entity.id
_entity.type
_entity.pdbx_description
1 polymer ?
#
loop_
_entity_poly.entity_id
_entity_poly.type
_entity_poly.pdbx_seq_one_letter_code
_entity_poly.pdbx_strand_id
1 'polypeptide(L)'
;MSHLEAFFDWLDLEYPGLETVRTRANEKKFDEAAAALLEYYRRRTNVRYYDGWERPEPGTDFDTTKADGICNNHLVHMDLPEDIDWRADPKGDPEWTYCLNRHEFLTELGRAYWYTGDEKYTSAWKRILGDWIEKNPMPDLEWMLNVDSETSRMHFMKQGTWRPLTLGIRRYTSFVPCFYHFLHSPQFSPDFLVTMLTSMVEHARHTRMYYTRHKSYFNVSPNWGLMESNGLAHMGILFPEFKEAKDWQCEAMSRYEEQIRMQLCQEGMQVERASGYHLVCT
;
A
#
# COMPACT_ATOMS: atom_id res chain seq x y z
N MET A 1 7.54 -21.54 12.63
CA MET A 1 6.99 -21.22 11.30
C MET A 1 7.86 -20.13 10.71
N SER A 2 8.41 -20.30 9.51
CA SER A 2 9.17 -19.21 8.87
C SER A 2 8.22 -18.11 8.39
N HIS A 3 8.72 -16.89 8.16
CA HIS A 3 7.89 -15.80 7.64
C HIS A 3 7.29 -16.14 6.26
N LEU A 4 8.05 -16.86 5.42
CA LEU A 4 7.57 -17.37 4.14
C LEU A 4 6.46 -18.42 4.31
N GLU A 5 6.61 -19.36 5.25
CA GLU A 5 5.59 -20.38 5.54
C GLU A 5 4.26 -19.73 5.92
N ALA A 6 4.30 -18.76 6.85
CA ALA A 6 3.11 -18.01 7.25
C ALA A 6 2.47 -17.23 6.10
N PHE A 7 3.28 -16.67 5.19
CA PHE A 7 2.77 -15.96 4.02
C PHE A 7 1.99 -16.87 3.06
N PHE A 8 2.51 -18.07 2.76
CA PHE A 8 1.83 -18.99 1.85
C PHE A 8 0.52 -19.54 2.43
N ASP A 9 0.37 -19.56 3.76
CA ASP A 9 -0.91 -19.88 4.40
C ASP A 9 -2.01 -18.84 4.13
N TRP A 10 -1.67 -17.63 3.70
CA TRP A 10 -2.65 -16.58 3.38
C TRP A 10 -3.15 -16.62 1.92
N LEU A 11 -2.43 -17.33 1.04
CA LEU A 11 -2.81 -17.49 -0.36
C LEU A 11 -3.83 -18.62 -0.54
N ASP A 12 -4.79 -18.42 -1.42
CA ASP A 12 -5.60 -19.49 -1.97
C ASP A 12 -4.75 -20.22 -3.03
N LEU A 13 -4.02 -21.26 -2.62
CA LEU A 13 -3.15 -22.02 -3.50
C LEU A 13 -3.92 -22.83 -4.57
N GLU A 14 -5.24 -22.89 -4.50
CA GLU A 14 -6.09 -23.44 -5.56
C GLU A 14 -6.50 -22.40 -6.60
N TYR A 15 -6.11 -21.13 -6.42
CA TYR A 15 -6.39 -20.07 -7.39
C TYR A 15 -5.77 -20.40 -8.75
N PRO A 16 -6.52 -20.29 -9.87
CA PRO A 16 -6.04 -20.65 -11.20
C PRO A 16 -4.72 -19.94 -11.57
N GLY A 17 -3.73 -20.72 -12.00
CA GLY A 17 -2.38 -20.25 -12.34
C GLY A 17 -1.35 -20.34 -11.20
N LEU A 18 -1.77 -20.68 -9.96
CA LEU A 18 -0.87 -20.90 -8.83
C LEU A 18 -0.43 -22.37 -8.68
N GLU A 19 -0.66 -23.24 -9.66
CA GLU A 19 -0.42 -24.68 -9.53
C GLU A 19 1.03 -25.00 -9.18
N THR A 20 1.98 -24.27 -9.77
CA THR A 20 3.42 -24.41 -9.47
C THR A 20 3.74 -23.90 -8.06
N VAL A 21 3.15 -22.77 -7.65
CA VAL A 21 3.32 -22.20 -6.30
C VAL A 21 2.84 -23.20 -5.26
N ARG A 22 1.64 -23.77 -5.45
CA ARG A 22 1.05 -24.80 -4.61
C ARG A 22 1.97 -26.01 -4.46
N THR A 23 2.48 -26.56 -5.57
CA THR A 23 3.39 -27.72 -5.52
C THR A 23 4.62 -27.42 -4.68
N ARG A 24 5.27 -26.26 -4.89
CA ARG A 24 6.48 -25.88 -4.15
C ARG A 24 6.21 -25.60 -2.67
N ALA A 25 5.10 -24.94 -2.34
CA ALA A 25 4.68 -24.69 -0.96
C ALA A 25 4.39 -26.01 -0.22
N ASN A 26 3.70 -26.97 -0.84
CA ASN A 26 3.43 -28.29 -0.25
C ASN A 26 4.70 -29.12 -0.02
N GLU A 27 5.71 -28.96 -0.88
CA GLU A 27 7.06 -29.54 -0.70
C GLU A 27 7.89 -28.80 0.36
N LYS A 28 7.36 -27.72 0.98
CA LYS A 28 8.05 -26.82 1.91
C LYS A 28 9.27 -26.11 1.30
N LYS A 29 9.30 -25.98 -0.02
CA LYS A 29 10.34 -25.25 -0.78
C LYS A 29 9.90 -23.80 -0.99
N PHE A 30 9.84 -23.04 0.09
CA PHE A 30 9.21 -21.71 0.08
C PHE A 30 9.95 -20.69 -0.80
N ASP A 31 11.27 -20.76 -0.92
CA ASP A 31 12.03 -19.90 -1.85
C ASP A 31 11.66 -20.17 -3.32
N GLU A 32 11.51 -21.45 -3.69
CA GLU A 32 11.04 -21.84 -5.03
C GLU A 32 9.58 -21.44 -5.25
N ALA A 33 8.74 -21.51 -4.20
CA ALA A 33 7.36 -21.05 -4.26
C ALA A 33 7.26 -19.54 -4.47
N ALA A 34 8.11 -18.75 -3.81
CA ALA A 34 8.16 -17.30 -3.99
C ALA A 34 8.61 -16.94 -5.42
N ALA A 35 9.60 -17.65 -5.96
CA ALA A 35 10.05 -17.46 -7.34
C ALA A 35 8.93 -17.78 -8.35
N ALA A 36 8.21 -18.88 -8.14
CA ALA A 36 7.05 -19.24 -8.96
C ALA A 36 5.92 -18.20 -8.85
N LEU A 37 5.71 -17.61 -7.67
CA LEU A 37 4.69 -16.59 -7.45
C LEU A 37 5.03 -15.28 -8.18
N LEU A 38 6.30 -14.86 -8.17
CA LEU A 38 6.75 -13.71 -8.94
C LEU A 38 6.53 -13.92 -10.45
N GLU A 39 6.87 -15.11 -10.95
CA GLU A 39 6.63 -15.47 -12.35
C GLU A 39 5.14 -15.52 -12.70
N TYR A 40 4.29 -15.98 -11.79
CA TYR A 40 2.84 -15.88 -11.93
C TYR A 40 2.40 -14.43 -12.10
N TYR A 41 2.80 -13.54 -11.18
CA TYR A 41 2.40 -12.13 -11.24
C TYR A 41 2.88 -11.43 -12.52
N ARG A 42 4.07 -11.76 -13.03
CA ARG A 42 4.60 -11.24 -14.30
C ARG A 42 3.81 -11.69 -15.53
N ARG A 43 3.06 -12.80 -15.45
CA ARG A 43 2.36 -13.41 -16.60
C ARG A 43 0.86 -13.32 -16.51
N ARG A 44 0.29 -13.09 -15.32
CA ARG A 44 -1.16 -13.04 -15.13
C ARG A 44 -1.76 -11.91 -15.96
N THR A 45 -2.91 -12.18 -16.57
CA THR A 45 -3.64 -11.23 -17.43
C THR A 45 -5.12 -11.10 -17.05
N ASN A 46 -5.58 -11.91 -16.10
CA ASN A 46 -6.93 -11.90 -15.55
C ASN A 46 -7.21 -10.67 -14.66
N VAL A 47 -6.17 -9.92 -14.27
CA VAL A 47 -6.29 -8.69 -13.47
C VAL A 47 -5.62 -7.54 -14.22
N ARG A 48 -6.36 -6.45 -14.44
CA ARG A 48 -5.85 -5.19 -14.97
C ARG A 48 -5.86 -4.14 -13.86
N TYR A 49 -4.78 -3.36 -13.72
CA TYR A 49 -4.73 -2.28 -12.71
C TYR A 49 -5.74 -1.17 -13.03
N TYR A 50 -5.56 -0.50 -14.16
CA TYR A 50 -6.55 0.39 -14.76
C TYR A 50 -6.27 0.62 -16.25
N ASP A 51 -7.26 1.15 -16.96
CA ASP A 51 -7.14 1.49 -18.38
C ASP A 51 -6.24 2.71 -18.57
N GLY A 52 -5.20 2.63 -19.43
CA GLY A 52 -4.23 3.71 -19.57
C GLY A 52 -2.94 3.51 -18.74
N TRP A 53 -2.76 2.36 -18.08
CA TRP A 53 -1.54 2.01 -17.34
C TRP A 53 -0.55 1.23 -18.22
N GLU A 54 -0.19 1.78 -19.37
CA GLU A 54 0.77 1.19 -20.28
C GLU A 54 2.18 1.75 -20.03
N ARG A 55 3.19 0.87 -20.14
CA ARG A 55 4.59 1.29 -20.08
C ARG A 55 4.88 2.20 -21.29
N PRO A 56 5.48 3.39 -21.09
CA PRO A 56 5.85 4.27 -22.19
C PRO A 56 6.90 3.60 -23.09
N GLU A 57 6.87 3.95 -24.38
CA GLU A 57 7.88 3.52 -25.33
C GLU A 57 9.26 4.14 -25.01
N PRO A 58 10.37 3.40 -25.22
CA PRO A 58 11.72 3.92 -25.01
C PRO A 58 11.99 5.21 -25.81
N GLY A 59 12.72 6.16 -25.22
CA GLY A 59 13.13 7.41 -25.87
C GLY A 59 12.23 8.63 -25.63
N THR A 60 11.25 8.51 -24.74
CA THR A 60 10.48 9.66 -24.26
C THR A 60 11.31 10.45 -23.26
N ASP A 61 11.42 11.77 -23.46
CA ASP A 61 12.12 12.65 -22.53
C ASP A 61 11.41 12.65 -21.16
N PHE A 62 12.16 12.44 -20.09
CA PHE A 62 11.64 12.33 -18.73
C PHE A 62 12.59 13.01 -17.75
N ASP A 63 12.08 13.99 -16.99
CA ASP A 63 12.84 14.66 -15.95
C ASP A 63 13.04 13.75 -14.74
N THR A 64 14.25 13.21 -14.60
CA THR A 64 14.63 12.32 -13.50
C THR A 64 14.99 13.06 -12.21
N THR A 65 15.02 14.39 -12.18
CA THR A 65 15.55 15.18 -11.05
C THR A 65 14.95 14.78 -9.70
N LYS A 66 13.62 14.59 -9.66
CA LYS A 66 12.93 14.17 -8.43
C LYS A 66 13.31 12.74 -8.01
N ALA A 67 13.31 11.81 -8.96
CA ALA A 67 13.65 10.41 -8.71
C ALA A 67 15.12 10.26 -8.27
N ASP A 68 16.03 11.01 -8.89
CA ASP A 68 17.44 11.06 -8.50
C ASP A 68 17.62 11.66 -7.10
N GLY A 69 16.83 12.67 -6.73
CA GLY A 69 16.76 13.18 -5.35
C GLY A 69 16.32 12.09 -4.36
N ILE A 70 15.26 11.35 -4.67
CA ILE A 70 14.76 10.26 -3.82
C ILE A 70 15.79 9.13 -3.67
N CYS A 71 16.53 8.78 -4.73
CA CYS A 71 17.64 7.84 -4.64
C CYS A 71 18.68 8.24 -3.58
N ASN A 72 18.86 9.55 -3.35
CA ASN A 72 19.75 10.16 -2.37
C ASN A 72 19.05 10.57 -1.06
N ASN A 73 17.88 10.00 -0.75
CA ASN A 73 17.09 10.30 0.46
C ASN A 73 16.60 11.76 0.57
N HIS A 74 16.44 12.46 -0.56
CA HIS A 74 15.67 13.70 -0.59
C HIS A 74 14.17 13.39 -0.60
N LEU A 75 13.58 13.24 0.59
CA LEU A 75 12.19 12.81 0.79
C LEU A 75 11.36 13.96 1.36
N VAL A 76 10.20 14.23 0.75
CA VAL A 76 9.25 15.26 1.20
C VAL A 76 9.95 16.61 1.43
N HIS A 77 10.74 17.05 0.43
CA HIS A 77 11.47 18.32 0.43
C HIS A 77 12.59 18.46 1.47
N MET A 78 13.09 17.34 2.03
CA MET A 78 14.22 17.34 2.98
C MET A 78 15.22 16.24 2.67
N ASP A 79 16.50 16.52 2.90
CA ASP A 79 17.55 15.51 2.88
C ASP A 79 17.54 14.75 4.22
N LEU A 80 17.29 13.44 4.14
CA LEU A 80 17.30 12.55 5.30
C LEU A 80 18.58 11.71 5.34
N PRO A 81 19.05 11.31 6.54
CA PRO A 81 20.15 10.36 6.66
C PRO A 81 19.82 9.02 6.01
N GLU A 82 20.84 8.17 5.82
CA GLU A 82 20.65 6.81 5.30
C GLU A 82 19.72 5.97 6.20
N ASP A 83 19.93 6.08 7.51
CA ASP A 83 19.07 5.50 8.55
C ASP A 83 17.87 6.42 8.81
N ILE A 84 16.78 6.21 8.08
CA ILE A 84 15.60 7.06 8.12
C ILE A 84 14.85 6.86 9.45
N ASP A 85 14.62 7.96 10.18
CA ASP A 85 13.63 8.02 11.26
C ASP A 85 12.25 8.34 10.68
N TRP A 86 11.42 7.29 10.56
CA TRP A 86 10.05 7.39 10.04
C TRP A 86 9.06 8.12 10.96
N ARG A 87 9.49 8.48 12.18
CA ARG A 87 8.75 9.32 13.13
C ARG A 87 9.30 10.73 13.24
N ALA A 88 10.27 11.10 12.39
CA ALA A 88 10.85 12.42 12.39
C ALA A 88 9.77 13.51 12.23
N ASP A 89 9.91 14.56 13.03
CA ASP A 89 9.13 15.78 12.94
C ASP A 89 10.09 16.99 13.04
N PRO A 90 10.86 17.25 11.96
CA PRO A 90 11.97 18.20 12.01
C PRO A 90 11.52 19.66 12.20
N LYS A 91 10.23 19.96 12.01
CA LYS A 91 9.68 21.33 12.07
C LYS A 91 8.49 21.48 13.02
N GLY A 92 8.12 20.44 13.78
CA GLY A 92 6.91 20.46 14.59
C GLY A 92 5.62 20.46 13.75
N ASP A 93 5.71 19.98 12.50
CA ASP A 93 4.60 19.87 11.56
C ASP A 93 4.27 18.39 11.33
N PRO A 94 3.23 17.86 12.00
CA PRO A 94 2.86 16.46 11.86
C PRO A 94 2.43 16.10 10.43
N GLU A 95 2.01 17.07 9.60
CA GLU A 95 1.66 16.79 8.19
C GLU A 95 2.86 16.33 7.39
N TRP A 96 4.06 16.85 7.69
CA TRP A 96 5.29 16.37 7.07
C TRP A 96 5.53 14.88 7.37
N THR A 97 5.41 14.47 8.64
CA THR A 97 5.54 13.06 9.05
C THR A 97 4.48 12.18 8.38
N TYR A 98 3.26 12.69 8.21
CA TYR A 98 2.20 11.98 7.49
C TYR A 98 2.54 11.83 6.00
N CYS A 99 3.02 12.88 5.33
CA CYS A 99 3.46 12.81 3.94
C CYS A 99 4.63 11.84 3.74
N LEU A 100 5.60 11.85 4.66
CA LEU A 100 6.71 10.88 4.66
C LEU A 100 6.15 9.47 4.67
N ASN A 101 5.21 9.20 5.57
CA ASN A 101 4.59 7.89 5.70
C ASN A 101 3.52 7.59 4.62
N ARG A 102 3.06 8.53 3.79
CA ARG A 102 2.18 8.19 2.64
C ARG A 102 2.96 7.61 1.47
N HIS A 103 4.27 7.81 1.43
CA HIS A 103 5.19 7.30 0.41
C HIS A 103 4.85 7.69 -1.03
N GLU A 104 4.08 8.76 -1.25
CA GLU A 104 3.65 9.20 -2.59
C GLU A 104 4.85 9.43 -3.52
N PHE A 105 5.99 9.82 -2.95
CA PHE A 105 7.25 10.01 -3.67
C PHE A 105 7.80 8.71 -4.30
N LEU A 106 7.50 7.51 -3.77
CA LEU A 106 8.04 6.26 -4.33
C LEU A 106 7.60 6.01 -5.77
N THR A 107 6.42 6.51 -6.17
CA THR A 107 5.93 6.36 -7.55
C THR A 107 6.76 7.17 -8.55
N GLU A 108 7.49 8.22 -8.11
CA GLU A 108 8.47 8.90 -8.97
C GLU A 108 9.61 7.97 -9.40
N LEU A 109 10.06 7.06 -8.52
CA LEU A 109 11.05 6.04 -8.86
C LEU A 109 10.50 5.08 -9.92
N GLY A 110 9.25 4.65 -9.76
CA GLY A 110 8.59 3.74 -10.70
C GLY A 110 8.42 4.35 -12.09
N ARG A 111 8.02 5.63 -12.15
CA ARG A 111 7.98 6.40 -13.40
C ARG A 111 9.36 6.50 -14.03
N ALA A 112 10.37 6.93 -13.29
CA ALA A 112 11.72 7.08 -13.79
C ALA A 112 12.29 5.75 -14.34
N TYR A 113 12.04 4.63 -13.64
CA TYR A 113 12.41 3.29 -14.11
C TYR A 113 11.75 2.93 -15.43
N TRP A 114 10.46 3.21 -15.60
CA TRP A 114 9.78 2.93 -16.87
C TRP A 114 10.36 3.65 -18.07
N TYR A 115 10.72 4.93 -17.90
CA TYR A 115 11.29 5.76 -18.97
C TYR A 115 12.76 5.47 -19.27
N THR A 116 13.55 5.16 -18.25
CA THR A 116 15.02 5.05 -18.38
C THR A 116 15.51 3.61 -18.45
N GLY A 117 14.78 2.67 -17.83
CA GLY A 117 15.26 1.32 -17.57
C GLY A 117 16.40 1.25 -16.53
N ASP A 118 16.72 2.35 -15.83
CA ASP A 118 17.83 2.39 -14.87
C ASP A 118 17.42 1.72 -13.55
N GLU A 119 18.12 0.65 -13.20
CA GLU A 119 17.82 -0.16 -12.03
C GLU A 119 18.15 0.52 -10.70
N LYS A 120 18.86 1.66 -10.70
CA LYS A 120 19.07 2.43 -9.46
C LYS A 120 17.74 2.83 -8.80
N TYR A 121 16.70 3.05 -9.60
CA TYR A 121 15.36 3.38 -9.11
C TYR A 121 14.69 2.18 -8.43
N THR A 122 14.84 0.98 -8.98
CA THR A 122 14.38 -0.26 -8.31
C THR A 122 15.15 -0.49 -7.02
N SER A 123 16.47 -0.34 -7.03
CA SER A 123 17.30 -0.49 -5.83
C SER A 123 16.90 0.49 -4.72
N ALA A 124 16.68 1.76 -5.07
CA ALA A 124 16.25 2.79 -4.13
C ALA A 124 14.86 2.50 -3.56
N TRP A 125 13.91 2.08 -4.41
CA TRP A 125 12.58 1.70 -3.97
C TRP A 125 12.63 0.55 -2.96
N LYS A 126 13.38 -0.52 -3.28
CA LYS A 126 13.55 -1.67 -2.38
C LYS A 126 14.16 -1.27 -1.04
N ARG A 127 15.22 -0.44 -1.07
CA ARG A 127 15.90 0.06 0.13
C ARG A 127 14.95 0.86 1.01
N ILE A 128 14.27 1.86 0.44
CA ILE A 128 13.43 2.79 1.21
C ILE A 128 12.18 2.08 1.74
N LEU A 129 11.48 1.33 0.89
CA LEU A 129 10.28 0.61 1.31
C LEU A 129 10.59 -0.54 2.27
N GLY A 130 11.67 -1.29 2.02
CA GLY A 130 12.11 -2.36 2.91
C GLY A 130 12.46 -1.85 4.30
N ASP A 131 13.21 -0.76 4.38
CA ASP A 131 13.54 -0.09 5.65
C ASP A 131 12.28 0.36 6.41
N TRP A 132 11.29 0.93 5.71
CA TRP A 132 10.01 1.29 6.33
C TRP A 132 9.29 0.06 6.89
N ILE A 133 9.17 -1.02 6.10
CA ILE A 133 8.46 -2.26 6.51
C ILE A 133 9.13 -2.87 7.74
N GLU A 134 10.46 -2.93 7.77
CA GLU A 134 11.22 -3.49 8.89
C GLU A 134 11.04 -2.68 10.18
N LYS A 135 11.17 -1.34 10.10
CA LYS A 135 11.11 -0.46 11.28
C LYS A 135 9.70 -0.17 11.77
N ASN A 136 8.68 -0.45 10.96
CA ASN A 136 7.29 -0.12 11.24
C ASN A 136 6.39 -1.35 11.08
N PRO A 137 6.55 -2.39 11.92
CA PRO A 137 5.68 -3.55 11.89
C PRO A 137 4.23 -3.17 12.18
N MET A 138 3.29 -3.99 11.69
CA MET A 138 1.87 -3.80 11.99
C MET A 138 1.66 -3.78 13.51
N PRO A 139 0.86 -2.84 14.02
CA PRO A 139 0.53 -2.80 15.44
C PRO A 139 -0.29 -4.00 15.89
N ASP A 140 -0.25 -4.28 17.20
CA ASP A 140 -1.12 -5.27 17.83
C ASP A 140 -2.59 -4.82 17.78
N LEU A 141 -3.32 -5.40 16.81
CA LEU A 141 -4.75 -5.13 16.59
C LEU A 141 -5.61 -5.56 17.78
N GLU A 142 -5.25 -6.65 18.47
CA GLU A 142 -6.02 -7.17 19.59
C GLU A 142 -5.91 -6.25 20.79
N TRP A 143 -4.68 -5.82 21.13
CA TRP A 143 -4.47 -4.82 22.17
C TRP A 143 -5.27 -3.54 21.88
N MET A 144 -5.21 -3.04 20.65
CA MET A 144 -5.92 -1.82 20.24
C MET A 144 -7.44 -1.90 20.46
N LEU A 145 -8.04 -3.06 20.19
CA LEU A 145 -9.48 -3.25 20.33
C LEU A 145 -9.93 -3.37 21.80
N ASN A 146 -8.98 -3.60 22.72
CA ASN A 146 -9.25 -3.85 24.13
C ASN A 146 -8.84 -2.70 25.08
N VAL A 147 -8.17 -1.65 24.59
CA VAL A 147 -7.88 -0.44 25.36
C VAL A 147 -8.89 0.68 25.06
N ASP A 148 -8.94 1.70 25.92
CA ASP A 148 -9.78 2.86 25.68
C ASP A 148 -9.34 3.63 24.41
N SER A 149 -10.30 4.38 23.83
CA SER A 149 -10.07 5.10 22.59
C SER A 149 -9.04 6.20 22.67
N GLU A 150 -8.88 6.87 23.82
CA GLU A 150 -7.91 7.96 23.95
C GLU A 150 -6.48 7.41 23.89
N THR A 151 -6.25 6.30 24.60
CA THR A 151 -5.00 5.55 24.58
C THR A 151 -4.65 5.03 23.19
N SER A 152 -5.56 4.31 22.53
CA SER A 152 -5.29 3.79 21.16
C SER A 152 -5.16 4.93 20.13
N ARG A 153 -5.94 6.00 20.25
CA ARG A 153 -5.88 7.16 19.34
C ARG A 153 -4.51 7.83 19.32
N MET A 154 -3.87 8.02 20.48
CA MET A 154 -2.56 8.66 20.52
C MET A 154 -1.49 7.88 19.73
N HIS A 155 -1.55 6.54 19.80
CA HIS A 155 -0.62 5.66 19.12
C HIS A 155 -0.76 5.71 17.58
N PHE A 156 -2.00 5.75 17.05
CA PHE A 156 -2.22 5.65 15.59
C PHE A 156 -2.52 6.97 14.90
N MET A 157 -3.13 7.94 15.57
CA MET A 157 -3.51 9.21 14.92
C MET A 157 -2.38 10.24 14.94
N LYS A 158 -1.59 10.29 16.02
CA LYS A 158 -0.58 11.35 16.22
C LYS A 158 0.86 10.86 16.09
N GLN A 159 1.16 9.64 16.50
CA GLN A 159 2.54 9.14 16.62
C GLN A 159 2.83 7.93 15.72
N GLY A 160 1.83 7.48 14.95
CA GLY A 160 1.85 6.20 14.27
C GLY A 160 2.14 6.31 12.78
N THR A 161 3.08 5.51 12.30
CA THR A 161 3.33 5.24 10.87
C THR A 161 2.22 4.40 10.22
N TRP A 162 1.27 3.93 11.04
CA TRP A 162 0.08 3.14 10.68
C TRP A 162 -1.25 3.90 10.83
N ARG A 163 -1.23 5.24 10.74
CA ARG A 163 -2.45 6.05 10.79
C ARG A 163 -3.48 5.56 9.73
N PRO A 164 -4.77 5.31 10.09
CA PRO A 164 -5.74 4.69 9.19
C PRO A 164 -5.87 5.34 7.80
N LEU A 165 -5.97 6.67 7.75
CA LEU A 165 -5.99 7.42 6.48
C LEU A 165 -4.77 7.11 5.61
N THR A 166 -3.60 7.04 6.24
CA THR A 166 -2.31 6.82 5.56
C THR A 166 -2.24 5.41 4.99
N LEU A 167 -2.81 4.41 5.66
CA LEU A 167 -2.85 3.02 5.16
C LEU A 167 -3.60 2.94 3.84
N GLY A 168 -4.76 3.61 3.77
CA GLY A 168 -5.58 3.71 2.56
C GLY A 168 -4.86 4.45 1.44
N ILE A 169 -4.32 5.64 1.74
CA ILE A 169 -3.63 6.47 0.74
C ILE A 169 -2.40 5.78 0.17
N ARG A 170 -1.50 5.32 1.04
CA ARG A 170 -0.25 4.66 0.67
C ARG A 170 -0.50 3.49 -0.30
N ARG A 171 -1.62 2.79 -0.15
CA ARG A 171 -1.96 1.66 -1.02
C ARG A 171 -2.09 2.08 -2.47
N TYR A 172 -2.88 3.09 -2.76
CA TYR A 172 -3.17 3.50 -4.13
C TYR A 172 -2.13 4.46 -4.70
N THR A 173 -1.45 5.24 -3.85
CA THR A 173 -0.45 6.21 -4.31
C THR A 173 0.95 5.65 -4.46
N SER A 174 1.28 4.55 -3.77
CA SER A 174 2.65 4.02 -3.75
C SER A 174 2.73 2.51 -3.93
N PHE A 175 2.14 1.69 -3.05
CA PHE A 175 2.41 0.24 -3.04
C PHE A 175 1.93 -0.45 -4.33
N VAL A 176 0.68 -0.19 -4.75
CA VAL A 176 0.15 -0.78 -5.99
C VAL A 176 0.83 -0.21 -7.23
N PRO A 177 0.97 1.12 -7.42
CA PRO A 177 1.72 1.67 -8.54
C PRO A 177 3.14 1.13 -8.64
N CYS A 178 3.89 1.09 -7.53
CA CYS A 178 5.27 0.59 -7.51
C CYS A 178 5.33 -0.90 -7.85
N PHE A 179 4.41 -1.71 -7.33
CA PHE A 179 4.31 -3.12 -7.70
C PHE A 179 4.25 -3.29 -9.21
N TYR A 180 3.35 -2.57 -9.90
CA TYR A 180 3.23 -2.66 -11.35
C TYR A 180 4.39 -1.99 -12.10
N HIS A 181 4.95 -0.90 -11.58
CA HIS A 181 6.11 -0.26 -12.20
C HIS A 181 7.32 -1.20 -12.23
N PHE A 182 7.61 -1.86 -11.11
CA PHE A 182 8.81 -2.66 -10.92
C PHE A 182 8.60 -4.16 -11.18
N LEU A 183 7.39 -4.63 -11.48
CA LEU A 183 7.04 -6.04 -11.66
C LEU A 183 8.02 -6.81 -12.57
N HIS A 184 8.46 -6.16 -13.63
CA HIS A 184 9.37 -6.73 -14.63
C HIS A 184 10.84 -6.32 -14.44
N SER A 185 11.19 -5.61 -13.37
CA SER A 185 12.60 -5.36 -13.05
C SER A 185 13.29 -6.68 -12.68
N PRO A 186 14.49 -6.98 -13.23
CA PRO A 186 15.35 -8.05 -12.75
C PRO A 186 15.76 -7.90 -11.27
N GLN A 187 15.76 -6.69 -10.71
CA GLN A 187 16.09 -6.48 -9.30
C GLN A 187 14.92 -6.71 -8.35
N PHE A 188 13.67 -6.76 -8.84
CA PHE A 188 12.52 -7.11 -8.01
C PHE A 188 12.56 -8.62 -7.71
N SER A 189 13.07 -8.96 -6.53
CA SER A 189 13.35 -10.34 -6.13
C SER A 189 12.11 -11.03 -5.55
N PRO A 190 12.04 -12.38 -5.61
CA PRO A 190 10.98 -13.16 -4.97
C PRO A 190 10.80 -12.88 -3.48
N ASP A 191 11.92 -12.74 -2.76
CA ASP A 191 11.91 -12.40 -1.34
C ASP A 191 11.25 -11.03 -1.09
N PHE A 192 11.65 -9.99 -1.84
CA PHE A 192 11.08 -8.66 -1.68
C PHE A 192 9.60 -8.60 -2.10
N LEU A 193 9.18 -9.43 -3.08
CA LEU A 193 7.77 -9.60 -3.40
C LEU A 193 7.00 -10.08 -2.17
N VAL A 194 7.50 -11.10 -1.47
CA VAL A 194 6.85 -11.62 -0.25
C VAL A 194 6.86 -10.56 0.85
N THR A 195 7.97 -9.86 1.08
CA THR A 195 8.05 -8.75 2.05
C THR A 195 6.98 -7.67 1.78
N MET A 196 6.91 -7.20 0.54
CA MET A 196 5.95 -6.17 0.14
C MET A 196 4.51 -6.69 0.25
N LEU A 197 4.21 -7.88 -0.26
CA LEU A 197 2.87 -8.46 -0.20
C LEU A 197 2.41 -8.75 1.24
N THR A 198 3.34 -9.12 2.13
CA THR A 198 3.08 -9.33 3.55
C THR A 198 2.61 -8.04 4.20
N SER A 199 3.39 -6.96 4.06
CA SER A 199 2.98 -5.65 4.54
C SER A 199 1.66 -5.23 3.89
N MET A 200 1.47 -5.56 2.61
CA MET A 200 0.25 -5.25 1.89
C MET A 200 -1.00 -5.90 2.50
N VAL A 201 -0.92 -7.17 2.87
CA VAL A 201 -1.99 -7.92 3.56
C VAL A 201 -2.24 -7.39 4.97
N GLU A 202 -1.19 -7.06 5.72
CA GLU A 202 -1.31 -6.50 7.07
C GLU A 202 -2.12 -5.19 7.09
N HIS A 203 -1.85 -4.28 6.14
CA HIS A 203 -2.66 -3.06 6.00
C HIS A 203 -4.13 -3.36 5.66
N ALA A 204 -4.39 -4.38 4.83
CA ALA A 204 -5.76 -4.78 4.49
C ALA A 204 -6.49 -5.32 5.72
N ARG A 205 -5.84 -6.21 6.48
CA ARG A 205 -6.36 -6.75 7.74
C ARG A 205 -6.60 -5.65 8.78
N HIS A 206 -5.65 -4.72 8.92
CA HIS A 206 -5.82 -3.56 9.79
C HIS A 206 -7.05 -2.75 9.38
N THR A 207 -7.14 -2.34 8.12
CA THR A 207 -8.25 -1.50 7.62
C THR A 207 -9.60 -2.23 7.63
N ARG A 208 -9.57 -3.56 7.46
CA ARG A 208 -10.74 -4.43 7.55
C ARG A 208 -11.28 -4.49 8.97
N MET A 209 -10.41 -4.73 9.95
CA MET A 209 -10.77 -4.83 11.38
C MET A 209 -11.04 -3.47 12.03
N TYR A 210 -10.34 -2.45 11.56
CA TYR A 210 -10.33 -1.11 12.14
C TYR A 210 -10.75 -0.08 11.10
N TYR A 211 -12.04 0.25 11.13
CA TYR A 211 -12.64 1.26 10.28
C TYR A 211 -13.07 2.45 11.11
N THR A 212 -12.49 3.61 10.84
CA THR A 212 -12.65 4.78 11.71
C THR A 212 -14.09 5.26 11.81
N ARG A 213 -14.91 5.09 10.77
CA ARG A 213 -16.31 5.57 10.73
C ARG A 213 -17.28 4.72 11.56
N HIS A 214 -17.10 3.40 11.63
CA HIS A 214 -18.02 2.51 12.35
C HIS A 214 -17.67 2.37 13.83
N LYS A 215 -16.50 2.87 14.24
CA LYS A 215 -16.09 2.86 15.62
C LYS A 215 -16.40 4.22 16.24
N SER A 216 -17.22 4.22 17.28
CA SER A 216 -17.50 5.41 18.13
C SER A 216 -16.23 6.10 18.65
N TYR A 217 -15.10 5.39 18.61
CA TYR A 217 -13.75 5.81 18.99
C TYR A 217 -13.18 6.96 18.14
N PHE A 218 -13.61 7.13 16.88
CA PHE A 218 -13.05 8.12 15.95
C PHE A 218 -14.17 8.80 15.17
N ASN A 219 -14.84 9.79 15.75
CA ASN A 219 -15.69 10.68 14.97
C ASN A 219 -14.81 11.58 14.07
N VAL A 220 -14.21 10.99 13.02
CA VAL A 220 -13.23 11.61 12.11
C VAL A 220 -13.87 12.03 10.80
N SER A 221 -13.15 12.89 10.06
CA SER A 221 -13.64 13.51 8.83
C SER A 221 -14.17 12.48 7.83
N PRO A 222 -15.29 12.75 7.14
CA PRO A 222 -15.89 11.82 6.21
C PRO A 222 -14.93 11.24 5.16
N ASN A 223 -14.02 12.05 4.60
CA ASN A 223 -13.09 11.58 3.56
C ASN A 223 -12.20 10.38 3.97
N TRP A 224 -11.95 10.19 5.27
CA TRP A 224 -11.13 9.08 5.77
C TRP A 224 -11.75 7.73 5.47
N GLY A 225 -13.08 7.63 5.65
CA GLY A 225 -13.78 6.39 5.43
C GLY A 225 -13.68 5.90 3.98
N LEU A 226 -13.71 6.82 3.02
CA LEU A 226 -13.51 6.52 1.60
C LEU A 226 -12.07 6.07 1.33
N MET A 227 -11.08 6.78 1.86
CA MET A 227 -9.67 6.44 1.63
C MET A 227 -9.27 5.10 2.25
N GLU A 228 -9.73 4.81 3.46
CA GLU A 228 -9.57 3.49 4.10
C GLU A 228 -10.18 2.39 3.23
N SER A 229 -11.43 2.59 2.79
CA SER A 229 -12.14 1.66 1.91
C SER A 229 -11.43 1.48 0.57
N ASN A 230 -10.78 2.53 0.06
CA ASN A 230 -10.00 2.47 -1.18
C ASN A 230 -8.77 1.57 -1.08
N GLY A 231 -8.02 1.65 0.02
CA GLY A 231 -6.92 0.70 0.25
C GLY A 231 -7.40 -0.75 0.30
N LEU A 232 -8.56 -0.99 0.92
CA LEU A 232 -9.16 -2.31 1.02
C LEU A 232 -9.68 -2.83 -0.34
N ALA A 233 -10.32 -1.97 -1.14
CA ALA A 233 -10.78 -2.29 -2.49
C ALA A 233 -9.62 -2.69 -3.40
N HIS A 234 -8.50 -1.96 -3.36
CA HIS A 234 -7.31 -2.30 -4.14
C HIS A 234 -6.81 -3.71 -3.84
N MET A 235 -6.82 -4.13 -2.56
CA MET A 235 -6.41 -5.48 -2.19
C MET A 235 -7.42 -6.54 -2.64
N GLY A 236 -8.71 -6.30 -2.41
CA GLY A 236 -9.75 -7.27 -2.80
C GLY A 236 -9.93 -7.44 -4.31
N ILE A 237 -9.59 -6.43 -5.12
CA ILE A 237 -9.77 -6.45 -6.58
C ILE A 237 -8.48 -6.86 -7.31
N LEU A 238 -7.33 -6.30 -6.91
CA LEU A 238 -6.08 -6.47 -7.67
C LEU A 238 -5.23 -7.65 -7.20
N PHE A 239 -5.54 -8.22 -6.03
CA PHE A 239 -4.84 -9.38 -5.49
C PHE A 239 -5.83 -10.48 -5.06
N PRO A 240 -6.64 -11.01 -6.01
CA PRO A 240 -7.66 -12.02 -5.72
C PRO A 240 -7.09 -13.38 -5.28
N GLU A 241 -5.77 -13.56 -5.33
CA GLU A 241 -5.05 -14.76 -4.92
C GLU A 241 -5.04 -14.97 -3.39
N PHE A 242 -5.38 -13.96 -2.60
CA PHE A 242 -5.47 -14.08 -1.14
C PHE A 242 -6.82 -14.65 -0.70
N LYS A 243 -6.82 -15.51 0.31
CA LYS A 243 -8.03 -16.13 0.87
C LYS A 243 -9.07 -15.08 1.33
N GLU A 244 -8.62 -13.97 1.89
CA GLU A 244 -9.49 -12.89 2.36
C GLU A 244 -9.87 -11.86 1.28
N ALA A 245 -9.35 -11.95 0.05
CA ALA A 245 -9.55 -10.93 -0.99
C ALA A 245 -11.04 -10.64 -1.25
N LYS A 246 -11.87 -11.69 -1.27
CA LYS A 246 -13.32 -11.52 -1.51
C LYS A 246 -14.02 -10.78 -0.38
N ASP A 247 -13.66 -11.04 0.88
CA ASP A 247 -14.19 -10.31 2.03
C ASP A 247 -13.78 -8.84 1.96
N TRP A 248 -12.51 -8.55 1.68
CA TRP A 248 -12.01 -7.18 1.51
C TRP A 248 -12.75 -6.43 0.41
N GLN A 249 -12.98 -7.07 -0.74
CA GLN A 249 -13.74 -6.49 -1.85
C GLN A 249 -15.18 -6.16 -1.42
N CYS A 250 -15.90 -7.11 -0.84
CA CYS A 250 -17.30 -6.94 -0.43
C CYS A 250 -17.44 -5.83 0.63
N GLU A 251 -16.57 -5.84 1.63
CA GLU A 251 -16.55 -4.82 2.69
C GLU A 251 -16.28 -3.43 2.11
N ALA A 252 -15.28 -3.29 1.23
CA ALA A 252 -14.98 -2.01 0.61
C ALA A 252 -16.15 -1.46 -0.21
N MET A 253 -16.84 -2.31 -0.99
CA MET A 253 -18.02 -1.90 -1.75
C MET A 253 -19.18 -1.48 -0.84
N SER A 254 -19.42 -2.22 0.25
CA SER A 254 -20.43 -1.86 1.24
C SER A 254 -20.13 -0.49 1.87
N ARG A 255 -18.86 -0.23 2.23
CA ARG A 255 -18.45 1.07 2.77
C ARG A 255 -18.56 2.19 1.74
N TYR A 256 -18.27 1.94 0.46
CA TYR A 256 -18.49 2.94 -0.59
C TYR A 256 -19.96 3.33 -0.73
N GLU A 257 -20.88 2.36 -0.70
CA GLU A 257 -22.31 2.66 -0.74
C GLU A 257 -22.75 3.49 0.46
N GLU A 258 -22.27 3.17 1.66
CA GLU A 258 -22.50 3.96 2.86
C GLU A 258 -21.94 5.38 2.71
N GLN A 259 -20.67 5.50 2.31
CA GLN A 259 -19.99 6.79 2.24
C GLN A 259 -20.60 7.70 1.18
N ILE A 260 -20.98 7.20 0.00
CA ILE A 260 -21.65 7.99 -1.03
C ILE A 260 -22.96 8.60 -0.49
N ARG A 261 -23.76 7.82 0.25
CA ARG A 261 -25.02 8.29 0.85
C ARG A 261 -24.81 9.35 1.93
N MET A 262 -23.68 9.31 2.62
CA MET A 262 -23.37 10.22 3.72
C MET A 262 -22.59 11.47 3.28
N GLN A 263 -21.81 11.38 2.20
CA GLN A 263 -20.82 12.39 1.84
C GLN A 263 -21.23 13.28 0.68
N LEU A 264 -22.27 12.94 -0.08
CA LEU A 264 -22.76 13.78 -1.15
C LEU A 264 -24.05 14.48 -0.72
N CYS A 265 -24.04 15.81 -0.79
CA CYS A 265 -25.24 16.62 -0.66
C CYS A 265 -26.18 16.36 -1.87
N GLN A 266 -27.44 16.80 -1.78
CA GLN A 266 -28.43 16.57 -2.82
C GLN A 266 -28.03 17.18 -4.18
N GLU A 267 -27.26 18.27 -4.13
CA GLU A 267 -26.67 18.97 -5.27
C GLU A 267 -25.40 18.30 -5.84
N GLY A 268 -24.94 17.20 -5.23
CA GLY A 268 -23.74 16.46 -5.66
C GLY A 268 -22.42 16.94 -5.07
N MET A 269 -22.41 18.02 -4.28
CA MET A 269 -21.20 18.51 -3.61
C MET A 269 -20.81 17.61 -2.44
N GLN A 270 -19.51 17.39 -2.23
CA GLN A 270 -19.04 16.66 -1.06
C GLN A 270 -19.22 17.50 0.22
N VAL A 271 -19.64 16.89 1.32
CA VAL A 271 -20.08 17.55 2.56
C VAL A 271 -19.08 18.50 3.22
N GLU A 272 -17.78 18.34 2.99
CA GLU A 272 -16.74 19.25 3.52
C GLU A 272 -16.65 20.56 2.73
N ARG A 273 -17.33 20.66 1.58
CA ARG A 273 -17.42 21.87 0.74
C ARG A 273 -16.05 22.46 0.36
N ALA A 274 -15.06 21.60 0.25
CA ALA A 274 -13.71 21.92 -0.21
C ALA A 274 -13.43 21.22 -1.54
N SER A 275 -13.00 21.96 -2.55
CA SER A 275 -12.76 21.41 -3.90
C SER A 275 -11.74 20.26 -3.92
N GLY A 276 -10.71 20.32 -3.08
CA GLY A 276 -9.73 19.25 -2.93
C GLY A 276 -10.35 17.95 -2.39
N TYR A 277 -11.14 18.02 -1.31
CA TYR A 277 -11.81 16.84 -0.76
C TYR A 277 -12.93 16.34 -1.67
N HIS A 278 -13.61 17.23 -2.40
CA HIS A 278 -14.56 16.82 -3.42
C HIS A 278 -13.89 15.95 -4.48
N LEU A 279 -12.79 16.42 -5.10
CA LEU A 279 -12.04 15.66 -6.11
C LEU A 279 -11.53 14.30 -5.60
N VAL A 280 -11.15 14.21 -4.32
CA VAL A 280 -10.66 12.96 -3.73
C VAL A 280 -11.80 11.97 -3.46
N CYS A 281 -13.02 12.45 -3.22
CA CYS A 281 -14.16 11.65 -2.79
C CYS A 281 -15.17 11.31 -3.90
N THR A 282 -15.04 11.90 -5.10
CA THR A 282 -15.92 11.69 -6.25
C THR A 282 -15.14 11.25 -7.46
#